data_AF-A0A7X6ZJ26-F1
#
_entry.id   AF-A0A7X6ZJ26-F1
#
_cell.length_a   1.000
_cell.length_b   1.000
_cell.length_c   1.000
_cell.angle_alpha   90.00
_cell.angle_beta   90.00
_cell.angle_gamma   90.00
#
_symmetry.space_group_name_H-M   'P 1'
#
loop_
_entity.id
_entity.type
_entity.pdbx_description
1 polymer ?
#
loop_
_entity_poly.entity_id
_entity_poly.type
_entity_poly.pdbx_seq_one_letter_code
_entity_poly.pdbx_strand_id
1 'polypeptide(L)'
;IRRILPVMWAAATLLERQFPGAAFIVAAPSAQVADWIKTTLAAQPHGPACWSVVIGQTRQVLRQARAAMVTSGTATIEAALLGCPMVVVYKTSWLTYALGRLVIRVPFLGMVNLVAGYNAAAPQALCPEFIQHRATPSALATGLAALIADGAARQQMLQGLAQVAEALGEPGAAERAAQIIRQELR
;
A
#
# COMPACT_ATOMS: atom_id res chain seq x y z
N ILE A 1 -4.84 11.62 -2.09
CA ILE A 1 -3.77 11.84 -3.11
C ILE A 1 -2.96 13.12 -2.80
N ARG A 2 -3.55 14.33 -2.84
CA ARG A 2 -2.82 15.62 -2.67
C ARG A 2 -1.85 15.71 -1.47
N ARG A 3 -2.19 15.08 -0.34
CA ARG A 3 -1.36 15.08 0.89
C ARG A 3 -0.32 13.95 0.97
N ILE A 4 -0.54 12.86 0.24
CA ILE A 4 0.27 11.64 0.33
C ILE A 4 1.31 11.60 -0.78
N LEU A 5 0.91 11.99 -2.00
CA LEU A 5 1.79 11.94 -3.18
C LEU A 5 3.11 12.70 -2.98
N PRO A 6 3.16 13.92 -2.41
CA PRO A 6 4.43 14.61 -2.19
C PRO A 6 5.37 13.86 -1.24
N VAL A 7 4.82 13.17 -0.23
CA VAL A 7 5.61 12.38 0.72
C VAL A 7 6.17 11.13 0.04
N MET A 8 5.34 10.42 -0.73
CA MET A 8 5.79 9.26 -1.52
C MET A 8 6.84 9.65 -2.56
N TRP A 9 6.67 10.80 -3.22
CA TRP A 9 7.61 11.31 -4.20
C TRP A 9 8.98 11.61 -3.58
N ALA A 10 8.99 12.33 -2.45
CA ALA A 10 10.23 12.58 -1.72
C ALA A 10 10.89 11.28 -1.21
N ALA A 11 10.10 10.28 -0.81
CA ALA A 11 10.62 8.97 -0.42
C ALA A 11 11.27 8.23 -1.62
N ALA A 12 10.66 8.30 -2.81
CA ALA A 12 11.22 7.74 -4.04
C ALA A 12 12.58 8.37 -4.38
N THR A 13 12.70 9.70 -4.27
CA THR A 13 13.98 10.41 -4.47
C THR A 13 15.07 9.95 -3.48
N LEU A 14 14.70 9.68 -2.23
CA LEU A 14 15.65 9.14 -1.25
C LEU A 14 16.04 7.69 -1.53
N LEU A 15 15.10 6.88 -2.02
CA LEU A 15 15.33 5.48 -2.39
C LEU A 15 16.26 5.35 -3.59
N GLU A 16 16.13 6.20 -4.60
CA GLU A 16 17.01 6.17 -5.78
C GLU A 16 18.49 6.32 -5.40
N ARG A 17 18.80 7.12 -4.37
CA ARG A 17 20.17 7.26 -3.86
C ARG A 17 20.73 5.96 -3.27
N GLN A 18 19.86 5.12 -2.71
CA GLN A 18 20.24 3.82 -2.14
C GLN A 18 20.26 2.71 -3.18
N PHE A 19 19.41 2.82 -4.21
CA PHE A 19 19.28 1.85 -5.30
C PHE A 19 19.40 2.56 -6.65
N PRO A 20 20.64 2.89 -7.08
CA PRO A 20 20.87 3.48 -8.41
C PRO A 20 20.31 2.58 -9.50
N GLY A 21 19.40 3.11 -10.34
CA GLY A 21 18.71 2.35 -11.38
C GLY A 21 17.31 1.86 -11.01
N ALA A 22 16.81 2.17 -9.80
CA ALA A 22 15.41 1.94 -9.47
C ALA A 22 14.46 2.75 -10.38
N ALA A 23 13.37 2.13 -10.82
CA ALA A 23 12.30 2.76 -11.58
C ALA A 23 11.03 2.88 -10.73
N PHE A 24 10.34 4.02 -10.82
CA PHE A 24 9.17 4.32 -10.00
C PHE A 24 7.92 4.48 -10.85
N ILE A 25 6.91 3.63 -10.63
CA ILE A 25 5.66 3.66 -11.41
C ILE A 25 4.51 4.06 -10.49
N VAL A 26 3.72 5.06 -10.91
CA VAL A 26 2.49 5.47 -10.24
C VAL A 26 1.29 4.98 -11.04
N ALA A 27 0.49 4.10 -10.46
CA ALA A 27 -0.78 3.66 -11.05
C ALA A 27 -1.91 4.63 -10.68
N ALA A 28 -2.44 5.34 -11.69
CA ALA A 28 -3.56 6.24 -11.54
C ALA A 28 -4.89 5.54 -11.93
N PRO A 29 -6.00 5.81 -11.24
CA PRO A 29 -7.29 5.17 -11.53
C PRO A 29 -7.98 5.73 -12.79
N SER A 30 -7.61 6.92 -13.27
CA SER A 30 -8.21 7.55 -14.44
C SER A 30 -7.22 8.51 -15.13
N ALA A 31 -7.51 8.88 -16.37
CA ALA A 31 -6.72 9.84 -17.14
C ALA A 31 -6.62 11.21 -16.42
N GLN A 32 -7.74 11.72 -15.92
CA GLN A 32 -7.78 12.99 -15.18
C GLN A 32 -6.84 12.98 -13.96
N VAL A 33 -6.82 11.87 -13.20
CA VAL A 33 -5.91 11.75 -12.05
C VAL A 33 -4.47 11.59 -12.52
N ALA A 34 -4.22 10.85 -13.59
CA ALA A 34 -2.88 10.70 -14.15
C ALA A 34 -2.29 12.03 -14.61
N ASP A 35 -3.06 12.85 -15.30
CA ASP A 35 -2.64 14.18 -15.75
C ASP A 35 -2.35 15.09 -14.56
N TRP A 36 -3.21 15.06 -13.54
CA TRP A 36 -2.96 15.79 -12.31
C TRP A 36 -1.67 15.34 -11.60
N ILE A 37 -1.40 14.02 -11.53
CA ILE A 37 -0.16 13.47 -10.97
C ILE A 37 1.04 13.95 -11.78
N LYS A 38 1.05 13.75 -13.10
CA LYS A 38 2.15 14.14 -13.99
C LYS A 38 2.50 15.62 -13.82
N THR A 39 1.50 16.50 -13.88
CA THR A 39 1.67 17.94 -13.71
C THR A 39 2.22 18.29 -12.32
N THR A 40 1.69 17.65 -11.27
CA THR A 40 2.13 17.90 -9.89
C THR A 40 3.57 17.46 -9.65
N LEU A 41 3.97 16.32 -10.22
CA LEU A 41 5.32 15.75 -10.07
C LEU A 41 6.34 16.49 -10.93
N ALA A 42 5.99 16.87 -12.17
CA ALA A 42 6.85 17.64 -13.07
C ALA A 42 7.15 19.05 -12.53
N ALA A 43 6.27 19.62 -11.70
CA ALA A 43 6.48 20.90 -11.03
C ALA A 43 7.40 20.80 -9.79
N GLN A 44 7.80 19.60 -9.36
CA GLN A 44 8.70 19.45 -8.22
C GLN A 44 10.16 19.72 -8.65
N PRO A 45 10.94 20.45 -7.84
CA PRO A 45 12.33 20.76 -8.18
C PRO A 45 13.24 19.51 -8.21
N HIS A 46 12.85 18.47 -7.47
CA HIS A 46 13.60 17.22 -7.35
C HIS A 46 12.66 16.03 -7.42
N GLY A 47 13.14 14.93 -7.99
CA GLY A 47 12.42 13.68 -8.16
C GLY A 47 13.38 12.55 -8.57
N PRO A 48 12.93 11.30 -8.52
CA PRO A 48 13.69 10.20 -9.13
C PRO A 48 13.88 10.45 -10.63
N ALA A 49 14.99 9.98 -11.19
CA ALA A 49 15.30 10.12 -12.61
C ALA A 49 14.40 9.26 -13.50
N CYS A 50 14.11 8.02 -13.09
CA CYS A 50 13.29 7.09 -13.86
C CYS A 50 11.91 6.89 -13.22
N TRP A 51 10.88 7.52 -13.80
CA TRP A 51 9.50 7.36 -13.34
C TRP A 51 8.47 7.40 -14.47
N SER A 52 7.30 6.83 -14.23
CA SER A 52 6.17 6.90 -15.15
C SER A 52 4.83 6.87 -14.42
N VAL A 53 3.77 7.30 -15.11
CA VAL A 53 2.39 7.22 -14.63
C VAL A 53 1.58 6.40 -15.63
N VAL A 54 0.96 5.32 -15.15
CA VAL A 54 0.11 4.42 -15.94
C VAL A 54 -1.34 4.51 -15.46
N ILE A 55 -2.30 4.24 -16.34
CA ILE A 55 -3.73 4.40 -16.05
C ILE A 55 -4.39 3.02 -15.96
N GLY A 56 -5.14 2.75 -14.89
CA GLY A 56 -5.95 1.53 -14.74
C GLY A 56 -5.16 0.23 -14.60
N GLN A 57 -3.84 0.32 -14.45
CA GLN A 57 -2.93 -0.84 -14.45
C GLN A 57 -2.40 -1.20 -13.05
N THR A 58 -3.11 -0.84 -11.97
CA THR A 58 -2.67 -1.07 -10.58
C THR A 58 -2.19 -2.50 -10.33
N ARG A 59 -2.97 -3.50 -10.73
CA ARG A 59 -2.61 -4.92 -10.55
C ARG A 59 -1.37 -5.32 -11.35
N GLN A 60 -1.21 -4.79 -12.57
CA GLN A 60 -0.05 -5.09 -13.42
C GLN A 60 1.22 -4.47 -12.84
N VAL A 61 1.13 -3.25 -12.30
CA VAL A 61 2.23 -2.57 -11.61
C VAL A 61 2.61 -3.33 -10.34
N LEU A 62 1.64 -3.68 -9.49
CA LEU A 62 1.90 -4.40 -8.24
C LEU A 62 2.56 -5.78 -8.48
N ARG A 63 2.15 -6.51 -9.52
CA ARG A 63 2.78 -7.80 -9.88
C ARG A 63 4.26 -7.69 -10.24
N GLN A 64 4.66 -6.58 -10.84
CA GLN A 64 6.03 -6.36 -11.31
C GLN A 64 6.87 -5.59 -10.28
N ALA A 65 6.23 -4.91 -9.34
CA ALA A 65 6.90 -4.08 -8.36
C ALA A 65 7.69 -4.94 -7.36
N ARG A 66 8.95 -4.56 -7.16
CA ARG A 66 9.80 -5.16 -6.13
C ARG A 66 9.26 -4.90 -4.72
N ALA A 67 8.76 -3.69 -4.48
CA ALA A 67 8.01 -3.29 -3.29
C ALA A 67 7.11 -2.09 -3.63
N ALA A 68 6.07 -1.83 -2.83
CA ALA A 68 5.10 -0.76 -3.08
C ALA A 68 4.82 0.13 -1.85
N MET A 69 4.55 1.41 -2.11
CA MET A 69 3.90 2.31 -1.14
C MET A 69 2.40 2.31 -1.42
N VAL A 70 1.60 1.76 -0.51
CA VAL A 70 0.17 1.55 -0.74
C VAL A 70 -0.64 2.34 0.28
N THR A 71 -1.70 3.01 -0.17
CA THR A 71 -2.60 3.72 0.75
C THR A 71 -3.49 2.75 1.51
N SER A 72 -3.82 3.06 2.78
CA SER A 72 -4.82 2.29 3.55
C SER A 72 -6.12 2.17 2.75
N GLY A 73 -6.51 0.93 2.45
CA GLY A 73 -7.64 0.61 1.55
C GLY A 73 -7.50 -0.75 0.87
N THR A 74 -8.41 -1.04 -0.07
CA THR A 74 -8.49 -2.33 -0.80
C THR A 74 -7.23 -2.64 -1.58
N ALA A 75 -6.50 -1.61 -2.00
CA ALA A 75 -5.20 -1.74 -2.65
C ALA A 75 -4.19 -2.54 -1.81
N THR A 76 -4.29 -2.52 -0.47
CA THR A 76 -3.43 -3.34 0.41
C THR A 76 -3.74 -4.83 0.28
N ILE A 77 -5.00 -5.20 0.09
CA ILE A 77 -5.40 -6.59 -0.16
C ILE A 77 -5.00 -7.01 -1.56
N GLU A 78 -5.20 -6.15 -2.57
CA GLU A 78 -4.75 -6.44 -3.93
C GLU A 78 -3.24 -6.67 -4.01
N ALA A 79 -2.44 -5.85 -3.32
CA ALA A 79 -1.00 -6.03 -3.26
C ALA A 79 -0.60 -7.36 -2.56
N ALA A 80 -1.32 -7.73 -1.49
CA ALA A 80 -1.08 -8.98 -0.78
C ALA A 80 -1.37 -10.21 -1.64
N LEU A 81 -2.53 -10.22 -2.32
CA LEU A 81 -2.93 -11.29 -3.24
C LEU A 81 -1.97 -11.43 -4.44
N LEU A 82 -1.24 -10.38 -4.78
CA LEU A 82 -0.24 -10.36 -5.84
C LEU A 82 1.18 -10.65 -5.33
N GLY A 83 1.35 -10.92 -4.02
CA GLY A 83 2.64 -11.19 -3.41
C GLY A 83 3.61 -10.00 -3.46
N CYS A 84 3.10 -8.77 -3.52
CA CYS A 84 3.90 -7.56 -3.60
C CYS A 84 4.22 -7.03 -2.19
N PRO A 85 5.49 -7.06 -1.74
CA PRO A 85 5.89 -6.45 -0.48
C PRO A 85 5.50 -4.98 -0.44
N MET A 86 4.97 -4.51 0.68
CA MET A 86 4.45 -3.14 0.75
C MET A 86 4.67 -2.49 2.11
N VAL A 87 4.68 -1.16 2.08
CA VAL A 87 4.40 -0.36 3.28
C VAL A 87 3.07 0.34 3.11
N VAL A 88 2.34 0.47 4.22
CA VAL A 88 1.07 1.18 4.25
C VAL A 88 1.31 2.63 4.63
N VAL A 89 0.77 3.57 3.86
CA VAL A 89 0.88 5.00 4.13
C VAL A 89 -0.49 5.65 4.17
N TYR A 90 -0.70 6.51 5.16
CA TYR A 90 -1.94 7.26 5.26
C TYR A 90 -1.71 8.68 5.79
N LYS A 91 -2.25 9.67 5.07
CA LYS A 91 -2.19 11.09 5.47
C LYS A 91 -3.46 11.80 5.02
N THR A 92 -4.17 12.39 5.97
CA THR A 92 -5.41 13.17 5.73
C THR A 92 -5.36 14.50 6.49
N SER A 93 -6.44 15.27 6.50
CA SER A 93 -6.49 16.50 7.32
C SER A 93 -6.41 16.14 8.81
N TRP A 94 -5.80 17.03 9.61
CA TRP A 94 -5.64 16.79 11.06
C TRP A 94 -6.99 16.60 11.74
N LEU A 95 -8.01 17.37 11.34
CA LEU A 95 -9.36 17.30 11.88
C LEU A 95 -10.02 15.96 11.54
N THR A 96 -9.93 15.54 10.26
CA THR A 96 -10.42 14.23 9.83
C THR A 96 -9.75 13.10 10.59
N TYR A 97 -8.44 13.23 10.86
CA TYR A 97 -7.72 12.23 11.62
C TYR A 97 -8.11 12.20 13.10
N ALA A 98 -8.26 13.36 13.74
CA ALA A 98 -8.67 13.46 15.13
C ALA A 98 -10.06 12.85 15.35
N LEU A 99 -11.02 13.18 14.48
CA LEU A 99 -12.35 12.59 14.51
C LEU A 99 -12.32 11.08 14.21
N GLY A 100 -11.56 10.67 13.19
CA GLY A 100 -11.41 9.26 12.87
C GLY A 100 -10.84 8.44 14.03
N ARG A 101 -9.87 8.99 14.78
CA ARG A 101 -9.28 8.35 15.95
C ARG A 101 -10.27 8.10 17.10
N LEU A 102 -11.37 8.85 17.18
CA LEU A 102 -12.41 8.63 18.19
C LEU A 102 -13.30 7.43 17.84
N VAL A 103 -13.36 7.05 16.57
CA VAL A 103 -14.27 6.01 16.05
C VAL A 103 -13.53 4.73 15.67
N ILE A 104 -12.27 4.83 15.22
CA ILE A 104 -11.44 3.69 14.83
C ILE A 104 -10.99 2.94 16.09
N ARG A 105 -11.53 1.73 16.28
CA ARG A 105 -11.20 0.82 17.40
C ARG A 105 -10.24 -0.32 17.03
N VAL A 106 -9.80 -0.36 15.76
CA VAL A 106 -8.90 -1.40 15.26
C VAL A 106 -7.44 -1.00 15.42
N PRO A 107 -6.53 -1.97 15.63
CA PRO A 107 -5.11 -1.68 15.88
C PRO A 107 -4.35 -1.18 14.63
N PHE A 108 -4.88 -1.45 13.43
CA PHE A 108 -4.24 -1.17 12.16
C PHE A 108 -5.20 -0.48 11.18
N LEU A 109 -4.68 0.39 10.32
CA LEU A 109 -5.47 1.05 9.26
C LEU A 109 -5.40 0.28 7.94
N GLY A 110 -4.34 -0.47 7.68
CA GLY A 110 -4.19 -1.32 6.51
C GLY A 110 -5.03 -2.57 6.64
N MET A 111 -5.93 -2.82 5.67
CA MET A 111 -6.75 -4.04 5.69
C MET A 111 -5.91 -5.31 5.64
N VAL A 112 -4.76 -5.28 4.95
CA VAL A 112 -3.79 -6.40 4.96
C VAL A 112 -3.37 -6.80 6.38
N ASN A 113 -3.13 -5.82 7.27
CA ASN A 113 -2.74 -6.08 8.65
C ASN A 113 -3.92 -6.54 9.52
N LEU A 114 -5.14 -6.11 9.20
CA LEU A 114 -6.34 -6.59 9.87
C LEU A 114 -6.61 -8.07 9.53
N VAL A 115 -6.44 -8.45 8.26
CA VAL A 115 -6.61 -9.84 7.82
C VAL A 115 -5.49 -10.74 8.33
N ALA A 116 -4.25 -10.24 8.39
CA ALA A 116 -3.12 -10.99 8.96
C ALA A 116 -3.32 -11.31 10.46
N GLY A 117 -4.29 -10.65 11.11
CA GLY A 117 -4.60 -10.83 12.51
C GLY A 117 -3.72 -9.96 13.41
N TYR A 118 -4.34 -9.39 14.44
CA TYR A 118 -3.62 -8.75 15.54
C TYR A 118 -3.40 -9.76 16.65
N ASN A 119 -2.13 -10.01 17.00
CA ASN A 119 -1.78 -10.78 18.18
C ASN A 119 -1.33 -9.82 19.28
N ALA A 120 -2.03 -9.80 20.42
CA ALA A 120 -1.65 -8.95 21.57
C ALA A 120 -0.25 -9.29 22.14
N ALA A 121 0.22 -10.53 21.96
CA ALA A 121 1.57 -10.97 22.34
C ALA A 121 2.65 -10.65 21.28
N ALA A 122 2.24 -10.36 20.04
CA ALA A 122 3.11 -9.95 18.95
C ALA A 122 2.44 -8.78 18.19
N PRO A 123 2.45 -7.56 18.76
CA PRO A 123 1.66 -6.42 18.28
C PRO A 123 2.21 -5.80 16.98
N GLN A 124 3.06 -6.51 16.25
CA GLN A 124 3.76 -5.99 15.09
C GLN A 124 2.92 -6.18 13.83
N ALA A 125 2.74 -5.11 13.06
CA ALA A 125 2.09 -5.16 11.78
C ALA A 125 2.92 -5.99 10.78
N LEU A 126 2.26 -6.86 10.02
CA LEU A 126 2.88 -7.57 8.89
C LEU A 126 3.48 -6.56 7.88
N CYS A 127 2.69 -5.56 7.50
CA CYS A 127 3.10 -4.45 6.64
C CYS A 127 3.29 -3.18 7.49
N PRO A 128 4.49 -2.58 7.53
CA PRO A 128 4.74 -1.35 8.29
C PRO A 128 3.75 -0.23 7.94
N GLU A 129 3.17 0.41 8.96
CA GLU A 129 2.19 1.49 8.80
C GLU A 129 2.76 2.87 9.15
N PHE A 130 2.87 3.73 8.16
CA PHE A 130 3.31 5.11 8.28
C PHE A 130 2.11 6.05 8.23
N ILE A 131 1.63 6.43 9.42
CA ILE A 131 0.37 7.16 9.60
C ILE A 131 0.63 8.61 10.05
N GLN A 132 0.05 9.56 9.33
CA GLN A 132 0.08 11.01 9.60
C GLN A 132 1.49 11.61 9.77
N HIS A 133 1.91 11.90 11.01
CA HIS A 133 3.21 12.48 11.33
C HIS A 133 4.33 11.46 11.16
N ARG A 134 4.03 10.15 11.28
CA ARG A 134 4.98 9.07 10.98
C ARG A 134 5.15 8.81 9.49
N ALA A 135 4.24 9.34 8.65
CA ALA A 135 4.38 9.33 7.20
C ALA A 135 5.38 10.40 6.75
N THR A 136 6.66 10.16 7.03
CA THR A 136 7.77 11.00 6.57
C THR A 136 8.47 10.35 5.37
N PRO A 137 9.09 11.13 4.48
CA PRO A 137 9.84 10.59 3.34
C PRO A 137 10.93 9.61 3.76
N SER A 138 11.68 9.92 4.82
CA SER A 138 12.75 9.08 5.34
C SER A 138 12.21 7.76 5.91
N ALA A 139 11.13 7.79 6.68
CA ALA A 139 10.54 6.58 7.25
C ALA A 139 10.01 5.64 6.17
N LEU A 140 9.34 6.19 5.14
CA LEU A 140 8.89 5.41 3.98
C LEU A 140 10.08 4.82 3.20
N ALA A 141 11.12 5.61 2.94
CA ALA A 141 12.30 5.15 2.22
C ALA A 141 13.01 4.01 2.98
N THR A 142 13.22 4.16 4.28
CA THR A 142 13.81 3.09 5.12
C THR A 142 12.93 1.83 5.13
N GLY A 143 11.62 1.99 5.28
CA GLY A 143 10.68 0.87 5.24
C GLY A 143 10.71 0.12 3.91
N LEU A 144 10.71 0.83 2.78
CA LEU A 144 10.82 0.22 1.46
C LEU A 144 12.18 -0.42 1.23
N ALA A 145 13.28 0.22 1.64
CA ALA A 145 14.63 -0.28 1.44
C ALA A 145 14.81 -1.67 2.06
N ALA A 146 14.26 -1.89 3.27
CA ALA A 146 14.28 -3.18 3.94
C ALA A 146 13.51 -4.28 3.17
N LEU A 147 12.49 -3.91 2.40
CA LEU A 147 11.70 -4.84 1.59
C LEU A 147 12.29 -5.06 0.19
N ILE A 148 12.99 -4.05 -0.34
CA ILE A 148 13.68 -4.12 -1.63
C ILE A 148 14.90 -5.02 -1.52
N ALA A 149 15.66 -4.94 -0.42
CA ALA A 149 16.79 -5.82 -0.15
C ALA A 149 16.37 -7.29 0.00
N ASP A 150 17.17 -8.23 -0.52
CA ASP A 150 16.97 -9.68 -0.36
C ASP A 150 17.36 -10.13 1.06
N GLY A 151 16.57 -9.71 2.05
CA GLY A 151 16.82 -9.99 3.47
C GLY A 151 15.64 -10.60 4.22
N ALA A 152 15.82 -10.81 5.52
CA ALA A 152 14.83 -11.44 6.39
C ALA A 152 13.48 -10.70 6.39
N ALA A 153 13.50 -9.36 6.41
CA ALA A 153 12.28 -8.54 6.39
C ALA A 153 11.42 -8.82 5.16
N ARG A 154 12.06 -8.96 3.99
CA ARG A 154 11.36 -9.32 2.75
C ARG A 154 10.77 -10.72 2.82
N GLN A 155 11.56 -11.71 3.25
CA GLN A 155 11.11 -13.11 3.29
C GLN A 155 9.95 -13.29 4.26
N GLN A 156 10.02 -12.67 5.44
CA GLN A 156 8.93 -12.66 6.41
C GLN A 156 7.66 -12.03 5.84
N MET A 157 7.80 -10.89 5.15
CA MET A 157 6.64 -10.26 4.51
C MET A 157 6.04 -11.15 3.43
N LEU A 158 6.83 -11.74 2.54
CA LEU A 158 6.32 -12.63 1.48
C LEU A 158 5.56 -13.82 2.07
N GLN A 159 6.08 -14.45 3.12
CA GLN A 159 5.41 -15.54 3.83
C GLN A 159 4.09 -15.08 4.45
N GLY A 160 4.09 -13.94 5.15
CA GLY A 160 2.86 -13.41 5.75
C GLY A 160 1.83 -12.97 4.71
N LEU A 161 2.25 -12.41 3.56
CA LEU A 161 1.32 -12.08 2.47
C LEU A 161 0.69 -13.33 1.87
N ALA A 162 1.42 -14.45 1.78
CA ALA A 162 0.86 -15.74 1.35
C ALA A 162 -0.21 -16.24 2.35
N GLN A 163 0.04 -16.12 3.66
CA GLN A 163 -0.94 -16.46 4.70
C GLN A 163 -2.19 -15.57 4.62
N VAL A 164 -2.01 -14.27 4.36
CA VAL A 164 -3.14 -13.35 4.15
C VAL A 164 -3.96 -13.77 2.92
N ALA A 165 -3.30 -14.17 1.83
CA ALA A 165 -3.99 -14.65 0.63
C ALA A 165 -4.80 -15.91 0.90
N GLU A 166 -4.24 -16.86 1.66
CA GLU A 166 -4.94 -18.09 2.08
C GLU A 166 -6.14 -17.78 2.98
N ALA A 167 -6.00 -16.85 3.93
CA ALA A 167 -7.07 -16.45 4.84
C ALA A 167 -8.27 -15.78 4.15
N LEU A 168 -8.06 -15.16 2.98
CA LEU A 168 -9.15 -14.58 2.17
C LEU A 168 -9.98 -15.64 1.44
N GLY A 169 -9.47 -16.88 1.38
CA GLY A 169 -10.14 -18.03 0.82
C GLY A 169 -10.18 -18.05 -0.71
N GLU A 170 -10.84 -19.08 -1.23
CA GLU A 170 -10.88 -19.38 -2.66
C GLU A 170 -11.79 -18.43 -3.46
N PRO A 171 -11.54 -18.27 -4.78
CA PRO A 171 -12.45 -17.55 -5.69
C PRO A 171 -13.91 -18.03 -5.58
N GLY A 172 -14.85 -17.18 -6.03
CA GLY A 172 -16.29 -17.51 -6.04
C GLY A 172 -17.09 -16.96 -4.85
N ALA A 173 -16.58 -15.95 -4.14
CA ALA A 173 -17.29 -15.30 -3.03
C ALA A 173 -18.69 -14.78 -3.42
N ALA A 174 -18.83 -14.18 -4.61
CA ALA A 174 -20.12 -13.71 -5.11
C ALA A 174 -21.13 -14.84 -5.36
N GLU A 175 -20.66 -15.97 -5.91
CA GLU A 175 -21.49 -17.15 -6.16
C GLU A 175 -21.97 -17.76 -4.84
N ARG A 176 -21.07 -17.92 -3.87
CA ARG A 176 -21.44 -18.40 -2.52
C ARG A 176 -22.46 -17.48 -1.85
N ALA A 177 -22.28 -16.17 -1.96
CA ALA A 177 -23.25 -15.20 -1.44
C ALA A 177 -24.62 -15.32 -2.12
N ALA A 178 -24.66 -15.46 -3.45
CA ALA A 178 -25.90 -15.67 -4.20
C ALA A 178 -26.63 -16.96 -3.78
N GLN A 179 -25.88 -18.04 -3.55
CA GLN A 179 -26.44 -19.31 -3.08
C GLN A 179 -27.06 -19.20 -1.69
N ILE A 180 -26.41 -18.50 -0.76
CA ILE A 180 -26.95 -18.24 0.59
C ILE A 180 -28.24 -17.42 0.51
N ILE A 181 -28.25 -16.32 -0.26
CA ILE A 181 -29.47 -15.50 -0.44
C ILE A 181 -30.62 -16.34 -1.01
N ARG A 182 -30.34 -17.22 -1.98
CA ARG A 182 -31.35 -18.11 -2.56
C ARG A 182 -31.89 -19.14 -1.57
N GLN A 183 -31.09 -19.57 -0.59
CA GLN A 183 -31.52 -20.48 0.46
C GLN A 183 -32.46 -19.80 1.47
N GLU A 184 -32.17 -18.54 1.84
CA GLU A 184 -32.99 -17.75 2.79
C GLU A 184 -34.35 -17.30 2.22
N LEU A 185 -34.49 -17.28 0.89
CA LEU A 185 -35.74 -16.93 0.21
C LEU A 185 -36.69 -18.12 0.00
N ARG A 186 -36.32 -19.33 0.43
CA ARG A 186 -37.16 -20.54 0.39
C ARG A 186 -37.82 -20.78 1.74
#